data_AF-A0A8J2XSI5-F1
#
_entry.id   AF-A0A8J2XSI5-F1
#
_cell.length_a   1.000
_cell.length_b   1.000
_cell.length_c   1.000
_cell.angle_alpha   90.00
_cell.angle_beta   90.00
_cell.angle_gamma   90.00
#
_symmetry.space_group_name_H-M   'P 1'
#
loop_
_entity.id
_entity.type
_entity.pdbx_description
1 polymer ?
#
loop_
_entity_poly.entity_id
_entity_poly.type
_entity_poly.pdbx_seq_one_letter_code
_entity_poly.pdbx_strand_id
1 'polypeptide(L)'
;MMRNFLIPPVLLLIVFAACTTTLPTASLEDAYFVRVECQGDVNSRQMVLLCLRQGRAKDMHEDNNGNVLVIETAYYKSETSEGVMQKIADDLRRMPVVLSVDVAENRSVIHQSP
;
A
#
# COMPACT_ATOMS: atom_id res chain seq x y z
N MET A 1 -54.39 10.28 35.14
CA MET A 1 -53.35 10.72 34.18
C MET A 1 -52.05 10.03 34.52
N MET A 2 -51.69 8.97 33.79
CA MET A 2 -50.34 8.41 33.73
C MET A 2 -50.16 7.95 32.28
N ARG A 3 -49.38 8.70 31.51
CA ARG A 3 -49.14 8.45 30.09
C ARG A 3 -47.95 7.51 29.99
N ASN A 4 -48.21 6.28 29.57
CA ASN A 4 -47.19 5.28 29.22
C ASN A 4 -46.20 5.92 28.23
N PHE A 5 -44.95 6.07 28.65
CA PHE A 5 -43.83 6.33 27.74
C PHE A 5 -43.51 5.04 27.01
N LEU A 6 -44.29 4.75 25.96
CA LEU A 6 -43.90 3.81 24.91
C LEU A 6 -42.69 4.41 24.20
N ILE A 7 -41.49 4.01 24.62
CA ILE A 7 -40.28 4.22 23.85
C ILE A 7 -40.51 3.51 22.50
N PRO A 8 -40.54 4.23 21.38
CA PRO A 8 -40.83 3.62 20.09
C PRO A 8 -39.71 2.63 19.74
N PRO A 9 -40.03 1.41 19.26
CA PRO A 9 -39.06 0.35 18.97
C PRO A 9 -38.06 0.71 17.86
N VAL A 10 -38.21 1.86 17.22
CA VAL A 10 -37.29 2.41 16.20
C VAL A 10 -35.94 2.80 16.81
N LEU A 11 -35.88 3.18 18.10
CA LEU A 11 -34.64 3.57 18.77
C LEU A 11 -33.71 2.38 19.08
N LEU A 12 -34.21 1.15 19.07
CA LEU A 12 -33.40 -0.06 19.27
C LEU A 12 -32.68 -0.54 18.00
N LEU A 13 -33.08 -0.07 16.82
CA LEU A 13 -32.45 -0.45 15.54
C LEU A 13 -31.18 0.36 15.21
N ILE A 14 -30.93 1.47 15.90
CA ILE A 14 -29.77 2.34 15.65
C ILE A 14 -28.48 1.77 16.30
N VAL A 15 -28.61 0.80 17.21
CA VAL A 15 -27.44 0.17 17.88
C VAL A 15 -26.79 -0.93 17.03
N PHE A 16 -27.47 -1.43 15.98
CA PHE A 16 -26.92 -2.47 15.09
C PHE A 16 -26.19 -1.94 13.86
N ALA A 17 -26.13 -0.61 13.66
CA ALA A 17 -25.10 0.00 12.84
C ALA A 17 -23.79 0.12 13.64
N ALA A 18 -23.39 -0.97 14.29
CA ALA A 18 -21.98 -1.24 14.51
C ALA A 18 -21.39 -1.38 13.12
N CYS A 19 -21.01 -0.25 12.52
CA CYS A 19 -20.06 -0.21 11.43
C CYS A 19 -18.81 -0.89 11.97
N THR A 20 -18.73 -2.19 11.75
CA THR A 20 -17.50 -2.94 11.66
C THR A 20 -16.69 -2.26 10.55
N THR A 21 -15.94 -1.23 10.91
CA THR A 21 -14.74 -0.86 10.19
C THR A 21 -13.74 -1.97 10.47
N THR A 22 -13.97 -3.14 9.90
CA THR A 22 -12.86 -3.96 9.47
C THR A 22 -12.17 -3.10 8.42
N LEU A 23 -11.12 -2.40 8.83
CA LEU A 23 -10.07 -2.01 7.89
C LEU A 23 -9.86 -3.23 6.99
N PRO A 24 -9.80 -3.08 5.66
CA PRO A 24 -9.20 -4.14 4.89
C PRO A 24 -7.74 -4.16 5.35
N THR A 25 -7.43 -5.01 6.34
CA THR A 25 -6.18 -5.75 6.33
C THR A 25 -6.24 -6.59 5.05
N ALA A 26 -6.07 -5.92 3.90
CA ALA A 26 -5.60 -6.59 2.71
C ALA A 26 -4.27 -7.17 3.16
N SER A 27 -4.27 -8.47 3.43
CA SER A 27 -3.12 -9.08 4.08
C SER A 27 -1.94 -8.88 3.15
N LEU A 28 -0.86 -8.31 3.68
CA LEU A 28 0.42 -8.15 2.98
C LEU A 28 1.04 -9.49 2.57
N GLU A 29 0.34 -10.59 2.84
CA GLU A 29 0.69 -11.98 2.56
C GLU A 29 0.74 -12.27 1.06
N ASP A 30 0.09 -11.45 0.22
CA ASP A 30 0.16 -11.56 -1.24
C ASP A 30 0.46 -10.22 -1.92
N ALA A 31 1.68 -9.73 -1.70
CA ALA A 31 2.19 -8.50 -2.30
C ALA A 31 3.59 -8.68 -2.93
N TYR A 32 3.88 -7.84 -3.92
CA TYR A 32 5.23 -7.53 -4.36
C TYR A 32 5.74 -6.33 -3.56
N PHE A 33 6.93 -6.44 -3.00
CA PHE A 33 7.65 -5.33 -2.41
C PHE A 33 8.66 -4.81 -3.40
N VAL A 34 8.66 -3.51 -3.62
CA VAL A 34 9.56 -2.82 -4.52
C VAL A 34 10.36 -1.82 -3.72
N ARG A 35 11.68 -1.92 -3.80
CA ARG A 35 12.63 -0.95 -3.25
C ARG A 35 13.38 -0.31 -4.42
N VAL A 36 13.37 1.01 -4.47
CA VAL A 36 14.04 1.80 -5.48
C VAL A 36 15.03 2.72 -4.80
N GLU A 37 16.28 2.70 -5.22
CA GLU A 37 17.27 3.70 -4.83
C GLU A 37 17.48 4.65 -6.01
N CYS A 38 17.36 5.95 -5.77
CA CYS A 38 17.57 6.98 -6.79
C CYS A 38 18.34 8.19 -6.23
N GLN A 39 18.70 9.11 -7.11
CA GLN A 39 19.34 10.37 -6.71
C GLN A 39 18.44 11.18 -5.77
N GLY A 40 19.05 11.78 -4.73
CA GLY A 40 18.35 12.51 -3.67
C GLY A 40 17.81 13.89 -4.04
N ASP A 41 17.76 14.25 -5.32
CA ASP A 41 17.20 15.52 -5.78
C ASP A 41 15.68 15.44 -6.02
N VAL A 42 15.03 16.61 -6.02
CA VAL A 42 13.57 16.73 -6.11
C VAL A 42 13.02 16.22 -7.44
N ASN A 43 13.76 16.38 -8.55
CA ASN A 43 13.29 15.97 -9.86
C ASN A 43 13.31 14.44 -9.99
N SER A 44 14.41 13.82 -9.56
CA SER A 44 14.57 12.37 -9.51
C SER A 44 13.49 11.72 -8.66
N ARG A 45 13.24 12.27 -7.47
CA ARG A 45 12.14 11.87 -6.59
C ARG A 45 10.79 11.90 -7.31
N GLN A 46 10.43 13.04 -7.91
CA GLN A 46 9.13 13.19 -8.58
C GLN A 46 8.96 12.21 -9.74
N MET A 47 10.01 11.99 -10.53
CA MET A 47 9.97 11.09 -11.67
C MET A 47 9.73 9.63 -11.24
N VAL A 48 10.44 9.17 -10.21
CA VAL A 48 10.27 7.82 -9.66
C VAL A 48 8.89 7.65 -9.05
N LEU A 49 8.43 8.62 -8.25
CA LEU A 49 7.09 8.59 -7.64
C LEU A 49 5.97 8.54 -8.68
N LEU A 50 6.12 9.25 -9.79
CA LEU A 50 5.14 9.22 -10.88
C LEU A 50 5.05 7.83 -11.51
N CYS A 51 6.17 7.17 -11.75
CA CYS A 51 6.18 5.80 -12.28
C CYS A 51 5.55 4.81 -11.30
N LEU A 52 5.94 4.86 -10.03
CA LEU A 52 5.40 3.96 -9.00
C LEU A 52 3.87 4.10 -8.87
N ARG A 53 3.36 5.34 -8.92
CA ARG A 53 1.92 5.63 -8.82
C ARG A 53 1.11 5.14 -10.02
N GLN A 54 1.68 5.07 -11.23
CA GLN A 54 0.99 4.50 -12.39
C GLN A 54 0.60 3.03 -12.16
N GLY A 55 1.42 2.29 -11.41
CA GLY A 55 1.14 0.92 -11.01
C GLY A 55 0.20 0.75 -9.82
N ARG A 56 -0.34 1.84 -9.24
CA ARG A 56 -1.15 1.82 -8.00
C ARG A 56 -0.39 1.32 -6.76
N ALA A 57 0.87 1.74 -6.64
CA ALA A 57 1.68 1.57 -5.43
C ALA A 57 0.91 1.86 -4.13
N LYS A 58 1.14 1.03 -3.11
CA LYS A 58 0.58 1.12 -1.76
C LYS A 58 1.70 1.24 -0.74
N ASP A 59 1.36 1.75 0.45
CA ASP A 59 2.24 1.76 1.62
C ASP A 59 3.65 2.30 1.31
N MET A 60 3.70 3.44 0.63
CA MET A 60 4.93 4.04 0.15
C MET A 60 5.69 4.72 1.30
N HIS A 61 6.95 4.34 1.47
CA HIS A 61 7.88 4.92 2.42
C HIS A 61 9.06 5.53 1.69
N GLU A 62 9.55 6.67 2.17
CA GLU A 62 10.67 7.39 1.59
C GLU A 62 11.72 7.64 2.69
N ASP A 63 12.95 7.19 2.45
CA ASP A 63 14.09 7.47 3.32
C ASP A 63 15.17 8.22 2.52
N ASN A 64 15.54 9.41 3.01
CA ASN A 64 16.49 10.28 2.33
C ASN A 64 17.81 10.32 3.10
N ASN A 65 18.86 9.75 2.50
CA ASN A 65 20.20 9.74 3.05
C ASN A 65 21.12 10.75 2.34
N GLY A 66 20.60 11.96 2.10
CA GLY A 66 21.31 13.07 1.48
C GLY A 66 21.37 12.96 -0.04
N ASN A 67 22.36 12.22 -0.56
CA ASN A 67 22.57 12.08 -2.01
C ASN A 67 21.76 10.93 -2.63
N VAL A 68 21.23 10.04 -1.80
CA VAL A 68 20.45 8.88 -2.21
C VAL A 68 19.10 8.92 -1.53
N LEU A 69 18.05 8.73 -2.31
CA LEU A 69 16.68 8.55 -1.85
C LEU A 69 16.31 7.08 -2.05
N VAL A 70 15.84 6.44 -0.99
CA VAL A 70 15.29 5.09 -1.02
C VAL A 70 13.78 5.21 -0.94
N ILE A 71 13.07 4.61 -1.90
CA ILE A 71 11.62 4.55 -1.93
C ILE A 71 11.21 3.08 -1.87
N GLU A 72 10.43 2.74 -0.84
CA GLU A 72 9.89 1.40 -0.64
C GLU A 72 8.37 1.44 -0.82
N THR A 73 7.80 0.44 -1.49
CA THR A 73 6.36 0.36 -1.72
C THR A 73 5.90 -1.07 -1.93
N ALA A 74 4.61 -1.32 -1.68
CA ALA A 74 3.96 -2.59 -1.92
C ALA A 74 2.97 -2.51 -3.10
N TYR A 75 2.84 -3.63 -3.83
CA TYR A 75 1.82 -3.85 -4.84
C TYR A 75 1.07 -5.15 -4.52
N TYR A 76 -0.23 -5.08 -4.31
CA TYR A 76 -1.04 -6.28 -4.07
C TYR A 76 -1.13 -7.12 -5.36
N LYS A 77 -0.87 -8.42 -5.27
CA LYS A 77 -0.95 -9.33 -6.44
C LYS A 77 -2.37 -9.45 -6.99
N SER A 78 -3.39 -9.18 -6.17
CA SER A 78 -4.79 -9.11 -6.59
C SER A 78 -5.09 -7.95 -7.55
N GLU A 79 -4.30 -6.87 -7.50
CA GLU A 79 -4.48 -5.68 -8.35
C GLU A 79 -3.42 -5.57 -9.45
N THR A 80 -2.26 -6.22 -9.25
CA THR A 80 -1.09 -6.09 -10.12
C THR A 80 -0.62 -7.46 -10.57
N SER A 81 -0.73 -7.75 -11.88
CA SER A 81 -0.20 -8.99 -12.45
C SER A 81 1.33 -8.96 -12.52
N GLU A 82 1.96 -10.14 -12.55
CA GLU A 82 3.41 -10.28 -12.64
C GLU A 82 4.00 -9.52 -13.85
N GLY A 83 3.36 -9.60 -15.02
CA GLY A 83 3.80 -8.89 -16.21
C GLY A 83 3.73 -7.35 -16.09
N VAL A 84 2.74 -6.83 -15.34
CA VAL A 84 2.68 -5.39 -15.03
C VAL A 84 3.78 -5.02 -14.05
N MET A 85 4.06 -5.85 -13.05
CA MET A 85 5.14 -5.62 -12.09
C MET A 85 6.52 -5.63 -12.77
N GLN A 86 6.78 -6.59 -13.67
CA GLN A 86 7.99 -6.61 -14.49
C GLN A 86 8.13 -5.36 -15.34
N LYS A 87 7.05 -4.92 -15.99
CA LYS A 87 7.06 -3.70 -16.79
C LYS A 87 7.42 -2.48 -15.94
N ILE A 88 6.82 -2.32 -14.76
CA ILE A 88 7.13 -1.21 -13.84
C ILE A 88 8.60 -1.27 -13.41
N ALA A 89 9.11 -2.45 -13.05
CA ALA A 89 10.50 -2.63 -12.66
C ALA A 89 11.47 -2.26 -13.80
N ASP A 90 11.15 -2.65 -15.04
CA ASP A 90 11.95 -2.30 -16.21
C ASP A 90 11.88 -0.81 -16.55
N ASP A 91 10.70 -0.19 -16.43
CA ASP A 91 10.51 1.24 -16.63
C ASP A 91 11.35 2.04 -15.62
N LEU A 92 11.38 1.61 -14.35
CA LEU A 92 12.23 2.20 -13.30
C LEU A 92 13.72 2.01 -13.59
N ARG A 93 14.16 0.81 -13.98
CA ARG A 93 15.57 0.52 -14.32
C ARG A 93 16.09 1.33 -15.50
N ARG A 94 15.22 1.72 -16.42
CA ARG A 94 15.57 2.56 -17.58
C ARG A 94 15.72 4.04 -17.22
N MET A 95 15.29 4.46 -16.04
CA MET A 95 15.43 5.85 -15.61
C MET A 95 16.87 6.16 -15.25
N PRO A 96 17.51 7.19 -15.85
CA PRO A 96 18.91 7.54 -15.58
C PRO A 96 19.20 7.91 -14.12
N VAL A 97 18.17 8.31 -13.38
CA VAL A 97 18.28 8.76 -11.97
C VAL A 97 18.21 7.61 -10.97
N VAL A 98 17.84 6.41 -11.43
CA VAL A 98 17.66 5.23 -10.58
C VAL A 98 18.99 4.47 -10.52
N LEU A 99 19.42 4.18 -9.31
CA LEU A 99 20.65 3.46 -9.00
C LEU A 99 20.40 1.95 -8.91
N SER A 100 19.30 1.56 -8.27
CA SER A 100 18.92 0.15 -8.08
C SER A 100 17.40 -0.01 -7.96
N VAL A 101 16.91 -1.18 -8.37
CA VAL A 101 15.50 -1.58 -8.25
C VAL A 101 15.45 -3.04 -7.84
N ASP A 102 15.00 -3.28 -6.61
CA ASP A 102 14.79 -4.60 -6.05
C ASP A 102 13.29 -4.90 -5.99
N VAL A 103 12.90 -6.07 -6.48
CA VAL A 103 11.52 -6.57 -6.41
C VAL A 103 11.53 -7.90 -5.68
N ALA A 104 10.84 -7.97 -4.56
CA ALA A 104 10.69 -9.17 -3.75
C ALA A 104 9.22 -9.60 -3.74
N GLU A 105 8.97 -10.88 -4.04
CA GLU A 105 7.67 -11.49 -3.79
C GLU A 105 7.58 -11.88 -2.32
N ASN A 106 6.53 -11.41 -1.63
CA ASN A 106 6.16 -12.08 -0.40
C ASN A 106 5.61 -13.46 -0.77
N ARG A 107 6.37 -14.51 -0.45
CA ARG A 107 5.92 -15.89 -0.42
C ARG A 107 5.68 -16.21 1.04
N SER A 108 4.42 -16.10 1.45
CA SER A 108 3.96 -16.31 2.82
C SER A 108 4.57 -17.54 3.49
N VAL A 109 5.59 -17.34 4.31
CA VAL A 109 5.84 -18.18 5.49
C VAL A 109 6.41 -17.32 6.60
N ILE A 110 5.52 -16.64 7.33
CA ILE A 110 5.83 -16.24 8.70
C ILE A 110 4.85 -17.00 9.59
N HIS A 111 5.24 -18.22 9.97
CA HIS A 111 4.73 -18.85 11.18
C HIS A 111 5.26 -18.01 12.34
N GLN A 112 4.43 -17.12 12.86
CA GLN A 112 4.62 -16.60 14.21
C GLN A 112 3.66 -17.33 15.13
N SER A 113 4.22 -18.27 15.87
CA SER A 113 3.69 -18.82 17.11
C SER A 113 4.86 -19.20 18.03
N PRO A 114 4.72 -19.11 19.36
CA PRO A 114 3.79 -18.34 20.20
C PRO A 114 4.39 -17.05 20.79
#